data_AF-A0A0S7ZRU4-F1
#
_entry.id   AF-A0A0S7ZRU4-F1
#
_cell.length_a   1.000
_cell.length_b   1.000
_cell.length_c   1.000
_cell.angle_alpha   90.00
_cell.angle_beta   90.00
_cell.angle_gamma   90.00
#
_symmetry.space_group_name_H-M   'P 1'
#
loop_
_entity.id
_entity.type
_entity.pdbx_description
1 polymer ?
#
loop_
_entity_poly.entity_id
_entity_poly.type
_entity_poly.pdbx_seq_one_letter_code
_entity_poly.pdbx_strand_id
1 'polypeptide(L)'
;MRTSLGKLLEDRTKQSKKKIALIFGGGKEISSLQLNENVNKFANGLRNLGVEKGDRVAIMLPNIPEFVYSFFAIQKLGAIAVPFNTMYKGREIIHILNDCRAKAIIALSNFASLINEIKPDVPSLEHVILTGERTLLFMHPESTISIQMVHDSAFFESIEEAYQKVGEILVSIFKSFGVKDAWYKHRGSIRVKGRKIASFVISQVENLTVVNSLCFVGKLKTDEFFKVIWVPPEIKDKVLE
;
A
#
# COMPACT_ATOMS: atom_id res chain seq x y z
N MET A 1 14.19 -1.97 -35.76
CA MET A 1 12.81 -1.83 -35.26
C MET A 1 12.88 -1.25 -33.86
N ARG A 2 12.27 -0.08 -33.57
CA ARG A 2 12.27 0.50 -32.21
C ARG A 2 11.13 -0.17 -31.41
N THR A 3 11.46 -1.13 -30.56
CA THR A 3 10.47 -1.82 -29.71
C THR A 3 10.48 -1.19 -28.31
N SER A 4 9.32 -0.73 -27.82
CA SER A 4 9.18 -0.26 -26.45
C SER A 4 8.95 -1.42 -25.47
N LEU A 5 9.26 -1.22 -24.18
CA LEU A 5 8.95 -2.22 -23.14
C LEU A 5 7.45 -2.55 -23.09
N GLY A 6 6.59 -1.55 -23.32
CA GLY A 6 5.14 -1.75 -23.41
C GLY A 6 4.73 -2.64 -24.58
N LYS A 7 5.45 -2.57 -25.71
CA LYS A 7 5.24 -3.41 -26.89
C LYS A 7 5.74 -4.84 -26.67
N LEU A 8 6.88 -5.01 -26.01
CA LEU A 8 7.40 -6.34 -25.63
C LEU A 8 6.42 -7.10 -24.74
N LEU A 9 5.74 -6.42 -23.80
CA LEU A 9 4.71 -7.02 -22.97
C LEU A 9 3.54 -7.56 -23.82
N GLU A 10 3.04 -6.77 -24.78
CA GLU A 10 1.94 -7.21 -25.65
C GLU A 10 2.32 -8.41 -26.49
N ASP A 11 3.51 -8.40 -27.06
CA ASP A 11 4.00 -9.48 -27.92
C ASP A 11 4.19 -10.76 -27.10
N ARG A 12 4.69 -10.65 -25.86
CA ARG A 12 4.75 -11.76 -24.91
C ARG A 12 3.35 -12.29 -24.55
N THR A 13 2.39 -11.42 -24.26
CA THR A 13 1.02 -11.82 -23.95
C THR A 13 0.35 -12.53 -25.12
N LYS A 14 0.61 -12.10 -26.37
CA LYS A 14 0.13 -12.78 -27.58
C LYS A 14 0.70 -14.20 -27.73
N GLN A 15 1.98 -14.39 -27.40
CA GLN A 15 2.63 -15.70 -27.48
C GLN A 15 2.09 -16.69 -26.43
N SER A 16 1.79 -16.24 -25.21
CA SER A 16 1.30 -17.14 -24.16
C SER A 16 0.41 -16.45 -23.13
N LYS A 17 -0.89 -16.39 -23.40
CA LYS A 17 -1.88 -15.71 -22.53
C LYS A 17 -1.95 -16.30 -21.12
N LYS A 18 -1.89 -17.64 -21.00
CA LYS A 18 -2.08 -18.36 -19.74
C LYS A 18 -0.79 -18.54 -18.93
N LYS A 19 0.39 -18.23 -19.49
CA LYS A 19 1.65 -18.35 -18.76
C LYS A 19 1.67 -17.39 -17.57
N ILE A 20 2.06 -17.90 -16.41
CA ILE A 20 2.22 -17.10 -15.19
C ILE A 20 3.33 -16.08 -15.41
N ALA A 21 3.00 -14.82 -15.17
CA ALA A 21 3.89 -13.68 -15.34
C ALA A 21 4.36 -13.11 -14.00
N LEU A 22 3.50 -13.13 -12.97
CA LEU A 22 3.84 -12.72 -11.62
C LEU A 22 3.29 -13.72 -10.60
N ILE A 23 4.03 -13.91 -9.51
CA ILE A 23 3.56 -14.61 -8.31
C ILE A 23 3.72 -13.65 -7.15
N PHE A 24 2.66 -13.44 -6.38
CA PHE A 24 2.62 -12.46 -5.30
C PHE A 24 1.86 -13.01 -4.08
N GLY A 25 2.18 -12.52 -2.88
CA GLY A 25 1.39 -12.71 -1.66
C GLY A 25 0.82 -14.11 -1.42
N GLY A 26 1.63 -15.04 -0.87
CA GLY A 26 1.14 -16.38 -0.49
C GLY A 26 0.82 -17.29 -1.67
N GLY A 27 1.36 -17.01 -2.86
CA GLY A 27 1.22 -17.86 -4.05
C GLY A 27 0.13 -17.44 -5.03
N LYS A 28 -0.41 -16.21 -4.92
CA LYS A 28 -1.34 -15.68 -5.92
C LYS A 28 -0.61 -15.52 -7.25
N GLU A 29 -1.07 -16.25 -8.25
CA GLU A 29 -0.53 -16.19 -9.60
C GLU A 29 -1.29 -15.19 -10.46
N ILE A 30 -0.56 -14.45 -11.30
CA ILE A 30 -1.11 -13.52 -12.29
C ILE A 30 -0.58 -13.96 -13.65
N SER A 31 -1.49 -14.27 -14.57
CA SER A 31 -1.16 -14.66 -15.93
C SER A 31 -0.68 -13.47 -16.78
N SER A 32 0.00 -13.76 -17.89
CA SER A 32 0.45 -12.76 -18.86
C SER A 32 -0.70 -11.95 -19.46
N LEU A 33 -1.89 -12.55 -19.61
CA LEU A 33 -3.10 -11.84 -20.03
C LEU A 33 -3.56 -10.83 -18.97
N GLN A 34 -3.74 -11.29 -17.73
CA GLN A 34 -4.17 -10.43 -16.62
C GLN A 34 -3.19 -9.28 -16.36
N LEU A 35 -1.88 -9.55 -16.45
CA LEU A 35 -0.86 -8.51 -16.35
C LEU A 35 -1.05 -7.44 -17.41
N ASN A 36 -1.17 -7.82 -18.69
CA ASN A 36 -1.32 -6.86 -19.78
C ASN A 36 -2.66 -6.11 -19.72
N GLU A 37 -3.74 -6.76 -19.29
CA GLU A 37 -5.03 -6.09 -19.05
C GLU A 37 -4.93 -5.03 -17.95
N ASN A 38 -4.31 -5.34 -16.81
CA ASN A 38 -4.12 -4.39 -15.71
C ASN A 38 -3.22 -3.22 -16.13
N VAL A 39 -2.13 -3.52 -16.85
CA VAL A 39 -1.25 -2.50 -17.42
C VAL A 39 -1.99 -1.59 -18.39
N ASN A 40 -2.81 -2.14 -19.29
CA ASN A 40 -3.57 -1.35 -20.26
C ASN A 40 -4.62 -0.47 -19.58
N LYS A 41 -5.35 -1.01 -18.59
CA LYS A 41 -6.31 -0.24 -17.79
C LYS A 41 -5.62 0.93 -17.10
N PHE A 42 -4.46 0.70 -16.49
CA PHE A 42 -3.74 1.75 -15.80
C PHE A 42 -3.13 2.79 -16.76
N ALA A 43 -2.63 2.36 -17.93
CA ALA A 43 -2.14 3.28 -18.96
C ALA A 43 -3.26 4.20 -19.48
N ASN A 44 -4.47 3.66 -19.69
CA ASN A 44 -5.63 4.47 -20.08
C ASN A 44 -6.03 5.44 -18.97
N GLY A 45 -5.99 5.01 -17.71
CA GLY A 45 -6.21 5.89 -16.56
C GLY A 45 -5.23 7.06 -16.51
N LEU A 46 -3.93 6.79 -16.66
CA LEU A 46 -2.89 7.83 -16.72
C LEU A 46 -3.09 8.79 -17.90
N ARG A 47 -3.46 8.27 -19.08
CA ARG A 47 -3.77 9.11 -20.25
C ARG A 47 -4.97 10.02 -19.98
N ASN A 48 -6.01 9.51 -19.33
CA ASN A 48 -7.18 10.30 -18.97
C ASN A 48 -6.83 11.41 -17.98
N LEU A 49 -5.89 11.16 -17.06
CA LEU A 49 -5.28 12.20 -16.22
C LEU A 49 -4.38 13.18 -17.00
N GLY A 50 -4.30 13.09 -18.33
CA GLY A 50 -3.48 13.99 -19.14
C GLY A 50 -1.99 13.69 -19.09
N VAL A 51 -1.58 12.48 -18.67
CA VAL A 51 -0.17 12.05 -18.79
C VAL A 51 0.17 11.78 -20.25
N GLU A 52 1.16 12.49 -20.77
CA GLU A 52 1.59 12.43 -22.16
C GLU A 52 3.01 11.89 -22.31
N LYS A 53 3.44 11.70 -23.57
CA LYS A 53 4.79 11.24 -23.90
C LYS A 53 5.82 12.24 -23.36
N GLY A 54 6.80 11.75 -22.61
CA GLY A 54 7.84 12.57 -21.98
C GLY A 54 7.48 13.12 -20.58
N ASP A 55 6.24 12.95 -20.12
CA ASP A 55 5.88 13.25 -18.73
C ASP A 55 6.57 12.28 -17.76
N ARG A 56 6.97 12.78 -16.59
CA ARG A 56 7.59 11.97 -15.54
C ARG A 56 6.53 11.55 -14.54
N VAL A 57 6.43 10.25 -14.29
CA VAL A 57 5.54 9.67 -13.29
C VAL A 57 6.37 8.95 -12.25
N ALA A 58 6.37 9.50 -11.04
CA ALA A 58 7.05 8.94 -9.88
C ALA A 58 6.34 7.65 -9.41
N ILE A 59 7.12 6.64 -9.04
CA ILE A 59 6.62 5.38 -8.48
C ILE A 59 7.27 5.14 -7.12
N MET A 60 6.51 5.35 -6.06
CA MET A 60 6.88 5.09 -4.67
C MET A 60 6.07 3.90 -4.15
N LEU A 61 6.33 2.72 -4.72
CA LEU A 61 5.67 1.46 -4.35
C LEU A 61 6.69 0.40 -3.95
N PRO A 62 6.36 -0.49 -2.99
CA PRO A 62 7.19 -1.66 -2.70
C PRO A 62 7.05 -2.72 -3.82
N ASN A 63 7.66 -3.89 -3.61
CA ASN A 63 7.60 -5.02 -4.54
C ASN A 63 6.20 -5.69 -4.55
N ILE A 64 5.22 -5.01 -5.15
CA ILE A 64 3.82 -5.43 -5.30
C ILE A 64 3.42 -5.43 -6.79
N PRO A 65 2.36 -6.14 -7.19
CA PRO A 65 1.94 -6.19 -8.59
C PRO A 65 1.69 -4.81 -9.21
N GLU A 66 1.17 -3.87 -8.42
CA GLU A 66 0.88 -2.51 -8.84
C GLU A 66 2.12 -1.73 -9.25
N PHE A 67 3.30 -2.04 -8.70
CA PHE A 67 4.57 -1.49 -9.19
C PHE A 67 4.79 -1.90 -10.65
N VAL A 68 4.62 -3.20 -10.94
CA VAL A 68 4.82 -3.75 -12.29
C VAL A 68 3.78 -3.17 -13.26
N TYR A 69 2.52 -3.07 -12.81
CA TYR A 69 1.45 -2.47 -13.62
C TYR A 69 1.78 -1.01 -13.97
N SER A 70 2.20 -0.25 -12.96
CA SER A 70 2.57 1.16 -13.10
C SER A 70 3.71 1.35 -14.06
N PHE A 71 4.80 0.61 -13.86
CA PHE A 71 5.98 0.70 -14.69
C PHE A 71 5.66 0.47 -16.16
N PHE A 72 5.02 -0.64 -16.52
CA PHE A 72 4.71 -0.91 -17.93
C PHE A 72 3.65 0.04 -18.50
N ALA A 73 2.70 0.52 -17.70
CA ALA A 73 1.67 1.45 -18.16
C ALA A 73 2.28 2.80 -18.58
N ILE A 74 3.18 3.32 -17.75
CA ILE A 74 3.92 4.56 -18.03
C ILE A 74 4.74 4.40 -19.32
N GLN A 75 5.45 3.26 -19.47
CA GLN A 75 6.22 2.98 -20.68
C GLN A 75 5.33 2.84 -21.94
N LYS A 76 4.08 2.35 -21.82
CA LYS A 76 3.14 2.28 -22.96
C LYS A 76 2.70 3.66 -23.44
N LEU A 77 2.64 4.66 -22.56
CA LEU A 77 2.35 6.04 -22.94
C LEU A 77 3.56 6.78 -23.54
N GLY A 78 4.75 6.18 -23.46
CA GLY A 78 6.00 6.90 -23.77
C GLY A 78 6.33 7.97 -22.73
N ALA A 79 5.68 7.92 -21.57
CA ALA A 79 6.06 8.66 -20.38
C ALA A 79 7.29 7.99 -19.71
N ILE A 80 7.85 8.65 -18.72
CA ILE A 80 9.09 8.25 -18.04
C ILE A 80 8.74 7.81 -16.63
N ALA A 81 8.95 6.52 -16.33
CA ALA A 81 8.79 5.98 -14.99
C ALA A 81 9.99 6.37 -14.12
N VAL A 82 9.72 6.96 -12.95
CA VAL A 82 10.75 7.36 -11.96
C VAL A 82 10.53 6.60 -10.65
N PRO A 83 10.98 5.33 -10.56
CA PRO A 83 10.84 4.55 -9.33
C PRO A 83 11.87 5.00 -8.27
N PHE A 84 11.44 5.10 -7.01
CA PHE A 84 12.33 5.35 -5.88
C PHE A 84 11.86 4.66 -4.59
N ASN A 85 12.73 4.65 -3.58
CA ASN A 85 12.55 3.87 -2.36
C ASN A 85 11.39 4.42 -1.48
N THR A 86 10.53 3.54 -0.99
CA THR A 86 9.42 3.87 -0.07
C THR A 86 9.90 4.29 1.34
N MET A 87 11.17 4.09 1.66
CA MET A 87 11.77 4.50 2.94
C MET A 87 12.11 5.99 3.01
N TYR A 88 12.13 6.69 1.86
CA TYR A 88 12.45 8.11 1.80
C TYR A 88 11.42 8.98 2.50
N LYS A 89 11.88 10.11 3.05
CA LYS A 89 11.10 11.08 3.84
C LYS A 89 10.92 12.38 3.08
N GLY A 90 10.11 13.29 3.63
CA GLY A 90 9.64 14.50 2.96
C GLY A 90 10.72 15.24 2.15
N ARG A 91 11.86 15.57 2.76
CA ARG A 91 12.97 16.28 2.07
C ARG A 91 13.52 15.53 0.85
N GLU A 92 13.71 14.22 0.96
CA GLU A 92 14.24 13.38 -0.12
C GLU A 92 13.20 13.23 -1.25
N ILE A 93 11.93 13.05 -0.88
CA ILE A 93 10.82 12.97 -1.84
C ILE A 93 10.67 14.29 -2.60
N ILE A 94 10.67 15.43 -1.91
CA ILE A 94 10.63 16.77 -2.51
C ILE A 94 11.75 16.93 -3.53
N HIS A 95 12.98 16.58 -3.15
CA HIS A 95 14.14 16.70 -4.03
C HIS A 95 13.96 15.89 -5.32
N ILE A 96 13.56 14.61 -5.21
CA ILE A 96 13.35 13.74 -6.38
C ILE A 96 12.23 14.26 -7.27
N LEU A 97 11.08 14.64 -6.67
CA LEU A 97 9.93 15.11 -7.42
C LEU A 97 10.22 16.41 -8.18
N ASN A 98 10.99 17.33 -7.57
CA ASN A 98 11.40 18.57 -8.22
C ASN A 98 12.48 18.36 -9.28
N ASP A 99 13.48 17.52 -9.01
CA ASP A 99 14.56 17.23 -9.96
C ASP A 99 14.02 16.64 -11.27
N CYS A 100 13.16 15.63 -11.15
CA CYS A 100 12.52 15.04 -12.32
C CYS A 100 11.30 15.82 -12.81
N ARG A 101 10.86 16.87 -12.10
CA ARG A 101 9.62 17.63 -12.35
C ARG A 101 8.43 16.68 -12.53
N ALA A 102 8.21 15.76 -11.61
CA ALA A 102 7.16 14.75 -11.72
C ALA A 102 5.78 15.42 -11.90
N LYS A 103 5.02 14.95 -12.90
CA LYS A 103 3.62 15.34 -13.13
C LYS A 103 2.66 14.57 -12.22
N ALA A 104 2.98 13.31 -11.97
CA ALA A 104 2.20 12.44 -11.11
C ALA A 104 3.08 11.59 -10.20
N ILE A 105 2.56 11.21 -9.04
CA ILE A 105 3.17 10.21 -8.13
C ILE A 105 2.20 9.07 -7.88
N ILE A 106 2.71 7.85 -7.91
CA ILE A 106 2.00 6.62 -7.54
C ILE A 106 2.58 6.12 -6.23
N ALA A 107 1.76 6.03 -5.18
CA ALA A 107 2.21 5.62 -3.85
C ALA A 107 1.18 4.75 -3.14
N LEU A 108 1.60 4.10 -2.04
CA LEU A 108 0.65 3.45 -1.15
C LEU A 108 -0.22 4.48 -0.40
N SER A 109 -1.47 4.11 -0.11
CA SER A 109 -2.43 4.98 0.58
C SER A 109 -1.96 5.52 1.95
N ASN A 110 -1.06 4.81 2.64
CA ASN A 110 -0.47 5.28 3.90
C ASN A 110 0.50 6.46 3.74
N PHE A 111 0.94 6.79 2.52
CA PHE A 111 1.76 7.97 2.24
C PHE A 111 0.94 9.23 1.94
N ALA A 112 -0.40 9.16 1.94
CA ALA A 112 -1.26 10.30 1.60
C ALA A 112 -0.98 11.54 2.45
N SER A 113 -0.83 11.39 3.76
CA SER A 113 -0.56 12.51 4.67
C SER A 113 0.80 13.17 4.36
N LEU A 114 1.83 12.36 4.18
CA LEU A 114 3.17 12.83 3.83
C LEU A 114 3.18 13.55 2.49
N ILE A 115 2.50 13.00 1.47
CA ILE A 115 2.42 13.62 0.14
C ILE A 115 1.65 14.94 0.21
N ASN A 116 0.59 15.02 1.01
CA ASN A 116 -0.17 16.26 1.18
C ASN A 116 0.65 17.34 1.89
N GLU A 117 1.46 16.98 2.88
CA GLU A 117 2.36 17.89 3.60
C GLU A 117 3.41 18.50 2.66
N ILE A 118 4.00 17.70 1.78
CA ILE A 118 5.04 18.19 0.85
C ILE A 118 4.49 18.82 -0.43
N LYS A 119 3.19 18.65 -0.73
CA LYS A 119 2.58 19.11 -2.00
C LYS A 119 2.85 20.59 -2.32
N PRO A 120 2.81 21.54 -1.35
CA PRO A 120 3.16 22.93 -1.61
C PRO A 120 4.58 23.14 -2.15
N ASP A 121 5.51 22.24 -1.83
CA ASP A 121 6.92 22.31 -2.21
C ASP A 121 7.24 21.62 -3.56
N VAL A 122 6.24 21.01 -4.21
CA VAL A 122 6.39 20.27 -5.46
C VAL A 122 5.39 20.75 -6.53
N PRO A 123 5.56 21.97 -7.07
CA PRO A 123 4.56 22.63 -7.90
C PRO A 123 4.26 21.93 -9.24
N SER A 124 5.16 21.06 -9.73
CA SER A 124 4.91 20.26 -10.94
C SER A 124 3.97 19.08 -10.70
N LEU A 125 3.71 18.71 -9.45
CA LEU A 125 2.94 17.52 -9.08
C LEU A 125 1.43 17.80 -9.18
N GLU A 126 0.86 17.47 -10.33
CA GLU A 126 -0.57 17.65 -10.62
C GLU A 126 -1.43 16.51 -10.05
N HIS A 127 -0.93 15.27 -10.08
CA HIS A 127 -1.71 14.09 -9.70
C HIS A 127 -1.05 13.24 -8.62
N VAL A 128 -1.86 12.81 -7.65
CA VAL A 128 -1.48 11.83 -6.62
C VAL A 128 -2.36 10.61 -6.79
N ILE A 129 -1.75 9.49 -7.15
CA ILE A 129 -2.42 8.22 -7.43
C ILE A 129 -2.07 7.27 -6.27
N LEU A 130 -3.07 6.91 -5.49
CA LEU A 130 -2.87 6.03 -4.33
C LEU A 130 -3.37 4.62 -4.62
N THR A 131 -2.58 3.64 -4.18
CA THR A 131 -2.93 2.22 -4.32
C THR A 131 -2.66 1.45 -3.02
N GLY A 132 -3.06 0.18 -3.02
CA GLY A 132 -2.91 -0.73 -1.91
C GLY A 132 -3.98 -0.57 -0.85
N GLU A 133 -4.46 -1.70 -0.35
CA GLU A 133 -4.94 -1.79 1.01
C GLU A 133 -3.74 -1.57 1.94
N ARG A 134 -3.71 -0.41 2.60
CA ARG A 134 -3.28 -0.25 3.99
C ARG A 134 -2.40 -1.42 4.50
N THR A 135 -1.07 -1.27 4.50
CA THR A 135 -0.36 -1.58 5.78
C THR A 135 -0.64 -0.44 6.75
N LEU A 136 -1.91 -0.22 6.94
CA LEU A 136 -2.52 0.46 8.03
C LEU A 136 -3.33 -0.69 8.62
N LEU A 137 -3.14 -0.91 9.89
CA LEU A 137 -4.17 -1.53 10.69
C LEU A 137 -5.45 -0.72 10.41
N PHE A 138 -6.38 -1.28 9.63
CA PHE A 138 -7.49 -0.52 9.07
C PHE A 138 -8.39 -0.05 10.20
N MET A 139 -8.19 1.15 10.70
CA MET A 139 -9.13 1.72 11.65
C MET A 139 -10.43 2.09 10.92
N HIS A 140 -11.53 1.49 11.35
CA HIS A 140 -12.89 1.87 11.02
C HIS A 140 -13.55 2.25 12.34
N PRO A 141 -14.13 3.46 12.49
CA PRO A 141 -14.62 3.97 13.77
C PRO A 141 -15.53 3.00 14.52
N GLU A 142 -16.33 2.22 13.78
CA GLU A 142 -17.29 1.26 14.35
C GLU A 142 -16.76 -0.18 14.48
N SER A 143 -15.59 -0.52 13.93
CA SER A 143 -15.11 -1.91 13.92
C SER A 143 -13.66 -2.10 14.36
N THR A 144 -12.98 -1.04 14.79
CA THR A 144 -11.62 -1.12 15.33
C THR A 144 -11.39 -0.25 16.54
N ILE A 145 -10.49 -0.70 17.41
CA ILE A 145 -9.96 0.06 18.53
C ILE A 145 -8.44 0.12 18.38
N SER A 146 -7.87 1.32 18.49
CA SER A 146 -6.42 1.51 18.63
C SER A 146 -6.10 1.82 20.08
N ILE A 147 -5.11 1.13 20.62
CA ILE A 147 -4.64 1.29 22.00
C ILE A 147 -3.15 1.57 21.92
N GLN A 148 -2.74 2.73 22.42
CA GLN A 148 -1.34 3.07 22.61
C GLN A 148 -1.03 3.04 24.11
N MET A 149 0.02 2.31 24.48
CA MET A 149 0.55 2.27 25.84
C MET A 149 1.99 2.75 25.81
N VAL A 150 2.35 3.62 26.75
CA VAL A 150 3.71 4.16 26.90
C VAL A 150 4.17 3.86 28.31
N HIS A 151 5.30 3.16 28.42
CA HIS A 151 5.89 2.77 29.69
C HIS A 151 7.38 3.14 29.71
N ASP A 152 7.96 3.23 30.89
CA ASP A 152 9.41 3.25 31.03
C ASP A 152 10.02 1.97 30.43
N SER A 153 11.21 2.09 29.85
CA SER A 153 11.95 0.99 29.24
C SER A 153 12.22 -0.17 30.21
N ALA A 154 12.37 0.12 31.51
CA ALA A 154 12.57 -0.89 32.55
C ALA A 154 11.29 -1.65 32.94
N PHE A 155 10.13 -1.28 32.40
CA PHE A 155 8.86 -1.97 32.67
C PHE A 155 8.85 -3.42 32.18
N PHE A 156 9.59 -3.71 31.10
CA PHE A 156 9.82 -5.05 30.59
C PHE A 156 11.30 -5.40 30.74
N GLU A 157 11.58 -6.62 31.19
CA GLU A 157 12.93 -7.19 31.30
C GLU A 157 13.58 -7.35 29.91
N SER A 158 12.77 -7.62 28.87
CA SER A 158 13.25 -7.67 27.48
C SER A 158 12.14 -7.38 26.47
N ILE A 159 12.53 -7.08 25.23
CA ILE A 159 11.58 -6.92 24.12
C ILE A 159 10.79 -8.22 23.87
N GLU A 160 11.44 -9.38 23.96
CA GLU A 160 10.77 -10.68 23.75
C GLU A 160 9.72 -10.95 24.81
N GLU A 161 10.05 -10.68 26.07
CA GLU A 161 9.12 -10.75 27.20
C GLU A 161 7.99 -9.72 27.08
N ALA A 162 8.27 -8.50 26.59
CA ALA A 162 7.24 -7.51 26.28
C ALA A 162 6.24 -8.02 25.23
N TYR A 163 6.73 -8.64 24.15
CA TYR A 163 5.86 -9.23 23.13
C TYR A 163 5.00 -10.37 23.70
N GLN A 164 5.56 -11.21 24.56
CA GLN A 164 4.81 -12.30 25.19
C GLN A 164 3.71 -11.76 26.12
N LYS A 165 4.06 -10.87 27.06
CA LYS A 165 3.12 -10.29 28.04
C LYS A 165 1.99 -9.52 27.37
N VAL A 166 2.31 -8.64 26.40
CA VAL A 166 1.29 -7.88 25.66
C VAL A 166 0.37 -8.83 24.88
N GLY A 167 0.93 -9.88 24.27
CA GLY A 167 0.15 -10.90 23.57
C GLY A 167 -0.85 -11.61 24.48
N GLU A 168 -0.42 -12.02 25.67
CA GLU A 168 -1.26 -12.69 26.67
C GLU A 168 -2.37 -11.78 27.19
N ILE A 169 -2.06 -10.53 27.51
CA ILE A 169 -3.03 -9.53 27.96
C ILE A 169 -4.14 -9.37 26.93
N LEU A 170 -3.79 -9.12 25.67
CA LEU A 170 -4.77 -8.92 24.62
C LEU A 170 -5.60 -10.19 24.35
N VAL A 171 -5.00 -11.40 24.41
CA VAL A 171 -5.76 -12.66 24.34
C VAL A 171 -6.78 -12.76 25.46
N SER A 172 -6.38 -12.42 26.71
CA SER A 172 -7.27 -12.42 27.87
C SER A 172 -8.45 -11.46 27.68
N ILE A 173 -8.18 -10.25 27.17
CA ILE A 173 -9.21 -9.25 26.85
C ILE A 173 -10.19 -9.79 25.79
N PHE A 174 -9.70 -10.38 24.70
CA PHE A 174 -10.60 -10.96 23.69
C PHE A 174 -11.47 -12.09 24.24
N LYS A 175 -10.91 -12.92 25.13
CA LYS A 175 -11.68 -13.98 25.81
C LYS A 175 -12.75 -13.40 26.73
N SER A 176 -12.47 -12.31 27.46
CA SER A 176 -13.49 -11.65 28.30
C SER A 176 -14.63 -11.04 27.48
N PHE A 177 -14.38 -10.66 26.23
CA PHE A 177 -15.40 -10.23 25.26
C PHE A 177 -16.10 -11.40 24.53
N GLY A 178 -15.86 -12.65 24.92
CA GLY A 178 -16.54 -13.84 24.38
C GLY A 178 -15.83 -14.50 23.18
N VAL A 179 -14.65 -14.03 22.79
CA VAL A 179 -13.85 -14.61 21.70
C VAL A 179 -12.97 -15.75 22.23
N LYS A 180 -13.59 -16.90 22.54
CA LYS A 180 -12.96 -18.01 23.29
C LYS A 180 -11.73 -18.65 22.60
N ASP A 181 -11.73 -18.70 21.26
CA ASP A 181 -10.69 -19.36 20.46
C ASP A 181 -9.51 -18.43 20.12
N ALA A 182 -9.39 -17.28 20.78
CA ALA A 182 -8.29 -16.35 20.56
C ALA A 182 -6.96 -16.90 21.10
N TRP A 183 -5.91 -16.78 20.30
CA TRP A 183 -4.55 -17.16 20.68
C TRP A 183 -3.50 -16.20 20.10
N TYR A 184 -2.37 -16.12 20.79
CA TYR A 184 -1.25 -15.27 20.42
C TYR A 184 -0.26 -16.01 19.51
N LYS A 185 0.01 -15.43 18.34
CA LYS A 185 1.07 -15.85 17.42
C LYS A 185 2.26 -14.89 17.57
N HIS A 186 3.47 -15.45 17.55
CA HIS A 186 4.72 -14.70 17.68
C HIS A 186 4.76 -13.41 16.82
N ARG A 187 5.52 -12.41 17.30
CA ARG A 187 5.67 -11.08 16.68
C ARG A 187 4.36 -10.29 16.60
N GLY A 188 3.61 -10.26 17.70
CA GLY A 188 2.55 -9.27 17.87
C GLY A 188 1.28 -9.51 17.07
N SER A 189 0.90 -10.78 16.81
CA SER A 189 -0.34 -11.10 16.09
C SER A 189 -1.28 -11.94 16.97
N ILE A 190 -2.57 -11.60 16.97
CA ILE A 190 -3.60 -12.40 17.66
C ILE A 190 -4.59 -12.94 16.64
N ARG A 191 -4.94 -14.23 16.80
CA ARG A 191 -5.70 -14.96 15.79
C ARG A 191 -6.84 -15.79 16.38
N VAL A 192 -7.86 -15.98 15.55
CA VAL A 192 -9.01 -16.86 15.78
C VAL A 192 -9.28 -17.61 14.48
N LYS A 193 -9.30 -18.95 14.52
CA LYS A 193 -9.58 -19.80 13.34
C LYS A 193 -8.80 -19.38 12.08
N GLY A 194 -7.51 -19.06 12.25
CA GLY A 194 -6.62 -18.62 11.19
C GLY A 194 -6.69 -17.14 10.81
N ARG A 195 -7.75 -16.41 11.20
CA ARG A 195 -7.94 -14.97 10.92
C ARG A 195 -7.25 -14.10 11.98
N LYS A 196 -6.67 -12.97 11.55
CA LYS A 196 -6.05 -11.98 12.45
C LYS A 196 -7.13 -11.07 13.03
N ILE A 197 -7.20 -10.98 14.36
CA ILE A 197 -8.20 -10.18 15.10
C ILE A 197 -7.57 -9.05 15.94
N ALA A 198 -6.24 -9.08 16.10
CA ALA A 198 -5.47 -7.95 16.58
C ALA A 198 -4.03 -8.06 16.10
N SER A 199 -3.34 -6.92 16.09
CA SER A 199 -1.90 -6.83 15.91
C SER A 199 -1.33 -5.76 16.81
N PHE A 200 -0.11 -5.93 17.28
CA PHE A 200 0.61 -4.88 17.98
C PHE A 200 2.08 -4.85 17.58
N VAL A 201 2.68 -3.67 17.74
CA VAL A 201 4.10 -3.43 17.52
C VAL A 201 4.65 -2.76 18.75
N ILE A 202 5.84 -3.19 19.16
CA ILE A 202 6.60 -2.59 20.26
C ILE A 202 7.80 -1.86 19.67
N SER A 203 7.97 -0.60 20.03
CA SER A 203 9.12 0.23 19.66
C SER A 203 9.73 0.86 20.91
N GLN A 204 11.06 0.94 20.95
CA GLN A 204 11.78 1.67 21.99
C GLN A 204 12.22 3.03 21.46
N VAL A 205 11.97 4.08 22.24
CA VAL A 205 12.36 5.46 21.96
C VAL A 205 12.97 6.01 23.24
N GLU A 206 14.29 6.23 23.23
CA GLU A 206 15.04 6.64 24.43
C GLU A 206 14.79 5.68 25.61
N ASN A 207 14.30 6.19 26.75
CA ASN A 207 13.95 5.41 27.94
C ASN A 207 12.48 4.95 27.95
N LEU A 208 11.79 4.99 26.81
CA LEU A 208 10.38 4.62 26.70
C LEU A 208 10.18 3.38 25.84
N THR A 209 9.27 2.52 26.28
CA THR A 209 8.68 1.45 25.48
C THR A 209 7.28 1.85 25.06
N VAL A 210 7.06 1.95 23.75
CA VAL A 210 5.77 2.29 23.15
C VAL A 210 5.17 1.04 22.53
N VAL A 211 3.97 0.66 23.00
CA VAL A 211 3.18 -0.45 22.46
C VAL A 211 2.00 0.12 21.69
N ASN A 212 1.95 -0.14 20.38
CA ASN A 212 0.84 0.26 19.52
C ASN A 212 0.04 -0.99 19.15
N SER A 213 -1.18 -1.10 19.65
CA SER A 213 -2.09 -2.22 19.40
C SER A 213 -3.29 -1.78 18.58
N LEU A 214 -3.66 -2.57 17.57
CA LEU A 214 -4.96 -2.47 16.90
C LEU A 214 -5.75 -3.76 17.13
N CYS A 215 -6.98 -3.59 17.59
CA CYS A 215 -7.97 -4.63 17.77
C CYS A 215 -9.11 -4.46 16.76
N PHE A 216 -9.54 -5.56 16.14
CA PHE A 216 -10.73 -5.61 15.29
C PHE A 216 -11.92 -6.09 16.14
N VAL A 217 -12.89 -5.21 16.40
CA VAL A 217 -14.04 -5.44 17.30
C VAL A 217 -15.38 -5.63 16.58
N GLY A 218 -15.40 -5.46 15.26
CA GLY A 218 -16.59 -5.66 14.43
C GLY A 218 -16.26 -6.30 13.08
N LYS A 219 -17.29 -6.59 12.28
CA LYS A 219 -17.10 -7.00 10.90
C LYS A 219 -16.64 -5.79 10.09
N LEU A 220 -15.43 -5.87 9.55
CA LEU A 220 -14.93 -4.90 8.59
C LEU A 220 -15.61 -5.17 7.23
N LYS A 221 -16.44 -4.24 6.75
CA LYS A 221 -17.02 -4.31 5.39
C LYS A 221 -15.92 -4.04 4.37
N THR A 222 -15.34 -5.10 3.80
CA THR A 222 -14.18 -5.00 2.90
C THR A 222 -14.51 -4.32 1.56
N ASP A 223 -15.78 -4.28 1.18
CA ASP A 223 -16.26 -3.77 -0.12
C ASP A 223 -16.02 -2.27 -0.32
N GLU A 224 -15.83 -1.51 0.77
CA GLU A 224 -15.52 -0.08 0.73
C GLU A 224 -14.02 0.21 0.56
N PHE A 225 -13.15 -0.76 0.84
CA PHE A 225 -11.69 -0.60 0.78
C PHE A 225 -11.10 -0.90 -0.60
N PHE A 226 -11.89 -1.52 -1.49
CA PHE A 226 -11.55 -1.76 -2.90
C PHE A 226 -12.12 -0.71 -3.87
N LYS A 227 -12.53 0.46 -3.36
CA LYS A 227 -12.85 1.59 -4.25
C LYS A 227 -11.57 2.32 -4.61
N VAL A 228 -11.20 2.24 -5.88
CA VAL A 228 -10.36 3.25 -6.53
C VAL A 228 -10.97 4.61 -6.22
N ILE A 229 -10.30 5.44 -5.43
CA ILE A 229 -10.69 6.84 -5.22
C ILE A 229 -9.49 7.70 -5.56
N TRP A 230 -9.35 8.00 -6.85
CA TRP A 230 -9.54 9.37 -7.33
C TRP A 230 -9.55 9.38 -8.86
N VAL A 231 -10.69 9.80 -9.43
CA VAL A 231 -10.85 10.20 -10.82
C VAL A 231 -11.24 11.68 -10.76
N PRO A 232 -10.55 12.59 -11.46
CA PRO A 232 -10.93 13.99 -11.52
C PRO A 232 -12.43 14.12 -11.84
N PRO A 233 -13.16 15.06 -11.20
CA PRO A 233 -14.60 15.20 -11.40
C PRO A 233 -15.02 15.27 -12.88
N GLU A 234 -14.15 15.79 -13.76
CA GLU A 234 -14.42 15.99 -15.19
C GLU A 234 -14.40 14.69 -16.03
N ILE A 235 -13.89 13.58 -15.47
CA ILE A 235 -13.66 12.30 -16.18
C ILE A 235 -14.65 11.22 -15.75
N LYS A 236 -15.32 11.41 -14.61
CA LYS A 236 -16.26 10.43 -14.03
C LYS A 236 -17.40 10.03 -14.97
N ASP A 237 -17.91 10.98 -15.75
CA ASP A 237 -19.05 10.74 -16.64
C ASP A 237 -18.67 10.13 -18.00
N LYS A 238 -17.37 10.09 -18.35
CA LYS A 238 -16.90 9.56 -19.64
C LYS A 238 -16.33 8.14 -19.57
N VAL A 239 -16.18 7.59 -18.37
CA VAL A 239 -15.55 6.27 -18.13
C VAL A 239 -16.55 5.25 -17.56
N LEU A 240 -17.82 5.65 -17.36
CA LEU A 240 -18.91 4.74 -17.03
C LEU A 240 -19.67 4.30 -18.30
N GLU A 241 -18.97 3.53 -19.13
CA GLU A 241 -19.49 2.40 -19.92
C GLU A 241 -18.41 1.29 -19.88
#